data_AF-E4KP72-F1
#
_entry.id   AF-E4KP72-F1
#
_cell.length_a   1.000
_cell.length_b   1.000
_cell.length_c   1.000
_cell.angle_alpha   90.00
_cell.angle_beta   90.00
_cell.angle_gamma   90.00
#
_symmetry.space_group_name_H-M   'P 1'
#
loop_
_entity.id
_entity.type
_entity.pdbx_description
1 polymer ?
#
loop_
_entity_poly.entity_id
_entity_poly.type
_entity_poly.pdbx_seq_one_letter_code
_entity_poly.pdbx_strand_id
1 'polypeptide(L)'
;MPNKFLITELLLYILPFVLIYFGLRYGKFFLKRFKGLPLTIAIVLLPAWLGLIDSLSKLVFSFSLLPVSIYLTVFCLAVHLYKYIQGLAEFRLVPYYLAASKVAFTALSGFLLGLYLVRIYTYFI
;
A
#
# COMPACT_ATOMS: atom_id res chain seq x y z
N MET A 1 -7.25 4.92 27.38
CA MET A 1 -8.40 4.02 27.65
C MET A 1 -8.05 2.66 27.06
N PRO A 2 -8.20 1.53 27.78
CA PRO A 2 -7.93 0.22 27.20
C PRO A 2 -8.89 0.03 26.04
N ASN A 3 -8.34 0.06 24.84
CA ASN A 3 -9.13 0.05 23.62
C ASN A 3 -9.59 -1.39 23.42
N LYS A 4 -10.82 -1.70 23.86
CA LYS A 4 -11.37 -3.06 23.79
C LYS A 4 -11.35 -3.52 22.33
N PHE A 5 -10.80 -4.72 22.10
CA PHE A 5 -10.83 -5.36 20.80
C PHE A 5 -12.28 -5.47 20.31
N LEU A 6 -12.58 -4.87 19.17
CA LEU A 6 -13.89 -4.97 18.53
C LEU A 6 -13.84 -6.04 17.44
N ILE A 7 -14.88 -6.87 17.34
CA ILE A 7 -14.95 -7.92 16.30
C ILE A 7 -14.91 -7.31 14.88
N THR A 8 -15.44 -6.09 14.71
CA THR A 8 -15.34 -5.33 13.46
C THR A 8 -13.91 -4.97 13.09
N GLU A 9 -13.00 -4.91 14.07
CA GLU A 9 -11.57 -4.69 13.87
C GLU A 9 -10.91 -5.86 13.14
N LEU A 10 -11.41 -7.09 13.34
CA LEU A 10 -10.93 -8.30 12.65
C LEU A 10 -10.97 -8.15 11.12
N LEU A 11 -11.95 -7.40 10.61
CA LEU A 11 -12.06 -7.10 9.18
C LEU A 11 -10.84 -6.33 8.68
N LEU A 12 -10.31 -5.37 9.46
CA LEU A 12 -9.15 -4.57 9.05
C LEU A 12 -7.87 -5.39 8.90
N TYR A 13 -7.75 -6.53 9.60
CA TYR A 13 -6.61 -7.44 9.49
C TYR A 13 -6.76 -8.45 8.35
N ILE A 14 -8.00 -8.88 8.06
CA ILE A 14 -8.28 -9.90 7.03
C ILE A 14 -8.43 -9.27 5.64
N LEU A 15 -8.93 -8.02 5.57
CA LEU A 15 -9.22 -7.33 4.31
C LEU A 15 -8.03 -7.24 3.33
N PRO A 16 -6.77 -6.98 3.74
CA PRO A 16 -5.64 -6.98 2.80
C PRO A 16 -5.45 -8.31 2.08
N PHE A 17 -5.60 -9.43 2.79
CA PHE A 17 -5.45 -10.78 2.23
C PHE A 17 -6.59 -11.10 1.26
N VAL A 18 -7.81 -10.73 1.64
CA VAL A 18 -9.00 -10.88 0.79
C VAL A 18 -8.83 -10.06 -0.50
N LEU A 19 -8.42 -8.80 -0.40
CA LEU A 19 -8.20 -7.93 -1.56
C LEU A 19 -7.10 -8.46 -2.49
N ILE A 20 -6.00 -8.97 -1.94
CA ILE A 20 -4.95 -9.63 -2.75
C ILE A 20 -5.51 -10.87 -3.45
N TYR A 21 -6.24 -11.71 -2.73
CA TYR A 21 -6.84 -12.92 -3.30
C TYR A 21 -7.78 -12.61 -4.46
N PHE A 22 -8.71 -11.67 -4.27
CA PHE A 22 -9.63 -11.24 -5.33
C PHE A 22 -8.87 -10.54 -6.47
N GLY A 23 -7.86 -9.72 -6.17
CA GLY A 23 -7.00 -9.08 -7.17
C GLY A 23 -6.26 -10.09 -8.04
N LEU A 24 -5.73 -11.17 -7.46
CA LEU A 24 -5.05 -12.25 -8.20
C LEU A 24 -6.03 -13.08 -9.04
N ARG A 25 -7.21 -13.40 -8.49
CA ARG A 25 -8.19 -14.28 -9.14
C ARG A 25 -8.98 -13.59 -10.25
N TYR A 26 -9.39 -12.34 -10.04
CA TYR A 26 -10.27 -11.62 -10.97
C TYR A 26 -9.57 -10.46 -11.69
N GLY A 27 -8.43 -9.99 -11.18
CA GLY A 27 -7.70 -8.86 -11.77
C GLY A 27 -7.21 -9.13 -13.19
N LYS A 28 -6.85 -10.38 -13.54
CA LYS A 28 -6.40 -10.72 -14.91
C LYS A 28 -7.42 -10.33 -16.00
N PHE A 29 -8.72 -10.36 -15.69
CA PHE A 29 -9.76 -9.97 -16.63
C PHE A 29 -9.82 -8.44 -16.82
N PHE A 30 -9.71 -7.68 -15.73
CA PHE A 30 -9.72 -6.21 -15.75
C PHE A 30 -8.44 -5.63 -16.36
N LEU A 31 -7.28 -6.23 -16.08
CA LEU A 31 -5.98 -5.74 -16.54
C LEU A 31 -5.81 -5.85 -18.07
N LYS A 32 -6.46 -6.82 -18.72
CA LYS A 32 -6.44 -6.99 -20.18
C LYS A 32 -7.18 -5.88 -20.94
N ARG A 33 -8.01 -5.07 -20.27
CA ARG A 33 -8.84 -4.04 -20.89
C ARG A 33 -8.07 -2.75 -21.21
N PHE A 34 -6.92 -2.53 -20.56
CA PHE A 34 -6.12 -1.31 -20.69
C PHE A 34 -4.85 -1.58 -21.52
N LYS A 35 -4.98 -1.54 -22.86
CA LYS A 35 -3.87 -1.84 -23.79
C LYS A 35 -2.76 -0.78 -23.83
N GLY A 36 -3.07 0.49 -23.55
CA GLY A 36 -2.12 1.60 -23.63
C GLY A 36 -1.31 1.86 -22.36
N LEU A 37 -1.79 1.39 -21.20
CA LEU A 37 -1.13 1.57 -19.91
C LEU A 37 -1.34 0.31 -19.06
N PRO A 38 -0.41 -0.65 -19.07
CA PRO A 38 -0.59 -1.91 -18.36
C PRO A 38 -0.79 -1.67 -16.85
N LEU A 39 -2.03 -1.79 -16.38
CA LEU A 39 -2.30 -1.75 -14.96
C LEU A 39 -1.70 -3.00 -14.30
N THR A 40 -1.21 -2.84 -13.08
CA THR A 40 -0.78 -3.96 -12.24
C THR A 40 -1.71 -4.08 -11.06
N ILE A 41 -1.83 -5.28 -10.50
CA ILE A 41 -2.61 -5.51 -9.27
C ILE A 41 -2.15 -4.54 -8.17
N ALA A 42 -0.83 -4.29 -8.08
CA ALA A 42 -0.26 -3.30 -7.16
C ALA A 42 -0.92 -1.92 -7.30
N ILE A 43 -1.06 -1.39 -8.51
CA ILE A 43 -1.69 -0.08 -8.78
C ILE A 43 -3.16 -0.09 -8.35
N VAL A 44 -3.89 -1.15 -8.71
CA VAL A 44 -5.32 -1.28 -8.41
C VAL A 44 -5.58 -1.35 -6.90
N LEU A 45 -4.64 -1.92 -6.14
CA LEU A 45 -4.76 -2.06 -4.69
C LEU A 45 -4.30 -0.81 -3.91
N LEU A 46 -3.57 0.12 -4.52
CA LEU A 46 -3.08 1.33 -3.82
C LEU A 46 -4.19 2.10 -3.08
N PRO A 47 -5.36 2.39 -3.68
CA PRO A 47 -6.42 3.11 -2.98
C PRO A 47 -6.92 2.37 -1.73
N ALA A 48 -7.01 1.04 -1.81
CA ALA A 48 -7.44 0.22 -0.67
C ALA A 48 -6.39 0.21 0.44
N TRP A 49 -5.10 0.18 0.10
CA TRP A 49 -4.01 0.30 1.07
C TRP A 49 -4.03 1.64 1.80
N LEU A 50 -4.26 2.74 1.08
CA LEU A 50 -4.38 4.07 1.68
C LEU A 50 -5.58 4.14 2.64
N GLY A 51 -6.74 3.60 2.25
CA GLY A 51 -7.92 3.55 3.13
C GLY A 51 -7.71 2.69 4.38
N LEU A 52 -6.99 1.56 4.24
CA LEU A 52 -6.61 0.71 5.36
C LEU A 52 -5.65 1.42 6.33
N ILE A 53 -4.64 2.12 5.80
CA ILE A 53 -3.70 2.92 6.59
C ILE A 53 -4.43 4.04 7.34
N ASP A 54 -5.33 4.77 6.68
CA ASP A 54 -6.13 5.81 7.34
C ASP A 54 -6.99 5.23 8.46
N SER A 55 -7.68 4.11 8.21
CA SER A 55 -8.56 3.46 9.19
C SER A 55 -7.78 2.92 10.39
N LEU A 56 -6.67 2.22 10.15
CA LEU A 56 -5.83 1.67 11.23
C LEU A 56 -5.12 2.76 12.01
N SER A 57 -4.60 3.80 11.36
CA SER A 57 -3.92 4.88 12.07
C SER A 57 -4.86 5.63 13.01
N LYS A 58 -6.09 5.93 12.57
CA LYS A 58 -7.13 6.51 13.43
C LYS A 58 -7.48 5.59 14.59
N LEU A 59 -7.52 4.28 14.36
CA LEU A 59 -7.80 3.30 15.40
C LEU A 59 -6.67 3.19 16.45
N VAL A 60 -5.41 3.23 16.02
CA VAL A 60 -4.23 3.12 16.91
C VAL A 60 -3.97 4.44 17.65
N PHE A 61 -3.97 5.57 16.93
CA PHE A 61 -3.45 6.84 17.42
C PHE A 61 -4.51 7.93 17.57
N SER A 62 -5.78 7.67 17.19
CA SER A 62 -6.86 8.68 17.13
C SER A 62 -6.65 9.81 16.12
N PHE A 63 -5.63 9.72 15.26
CA PHE A 63 -5.41 10.62 14.12
C PHE A 63 -4.88 9.86 12.91
N SER A 64 -4.99 10.46 11.72
CA SER A 64 -4.57 9.84 10.47
C SER A 64 -3.06 9.98 10.25
N LEU A 65 -2.39 8.86 10.02
CA LEU A 65 -1.00 8.81 9.55
C LEU A 65 -0.90 8.71 8.02
N LEU A 66 -2.03 8.86 7.31
CA LEU A 66 -2.06 8.83 5.86
C LEU A 66 -1.07 9.83 5.24
N PRO A 67 -0.99 11.12 5.67
CA PRO A 67 -0.03 12.07 5.10
C PRO A 67 1.42 11.60 5.25
N VAL A 68 1.75 11.02 6.41
CA VAL A 68 3.10 10.49 6.70
C VAL A 68 3.41 9.30 5.79
N SER A 69 2.47 8.36 5.64
CA SER A 69 2.65 7.21 4.74
C SER A 69 2.85 7.63 3.28
N ILE A 70 2.13 8.66 2.82
CA ILE A 70 2.26 9.19 1.46
C ILE A 70 3.62 9.85 1.30
N TYR A 71 4.01 10.70 2.25
CA TYR A 71 5.31 11.39 2.22
C TYR A 71 6.47 10.39 2.15
N LEU A 72 6.49 9.38 3.01
CA LEU A 72 7.53 8.34 3.01
C LEU A 72 7.51 7.51 1.72
N THR A 73 6.32 7.23 1.18
CA THR A 73 6.20 6.51 -0.10
C THR A 73 6.76 7.34 -1.25
N VAL A 74 6.46 8.64 -1.30
CA VAL A 74 7.03 9.57 -2.29
C VAL A 74 8.55 9.66 -2.15
N PHE A 75 9.06 9.72 -0.92
CA PHE A 75 10.50 9.69 -0.68
C PHE A 75 11.16 8.42 -1.23
N CYS A 76 10.60 7.24 -0.95
CA CYS A 76 11.08 5.97 -1.51
C CYS A 76 11.04 5.97 -3.05
N LEU A 77 9.99 6.51 -3.65
CA LEU A 77 9.86 6.64 -5.11
C LEU A 77 10.92 7.60 -5.68
N ALA A 78 11.22 8.71 -5.01
CA ALA A 78 12.26 9.64 -5.45
C ALA A 78 13.65 9.00 -5.42
N VAL A 79 13.98 8.29 -4.35
CA VAL A 79 15.24 7.53 -4.24
C VAL A 79 15.32 6.45 -5.32
N HIS A 80 14.23 5.74 -5.57
CA HIS A 80 14.16 4.73 -6.63
C HIS A 80 14.32 5.35 -8.02
N LEU A 81 13.67 6.49 -8.29
CA LEU A 81 13.82 7.22 -9.55
C LEU A 81 15.27 7.62 -9.77
N TYR A 82 15.89 8.22 -8.76
CA TYR A 82 17.28 8.67 -8.81
C TYR A 82 18.23 7.53 -9.18
N LYS A 83 18.08 6.35 -8.55
CA LYS A 83 18.87 5.16 -8.90
C LYS A 83 18.55 4.63 -10.29
N TYR A 84 17.28 4.67 -10.70
CA TYR A 84 16.85 4.17 -12.01
C TYR A 84 17.44 4.98 -13.17
N ILE A 85 17.45 6.32 -13.06
CA ILE A 85 17.93 7.19 -14.14
C ILE A 85 19.45 7.18 -14.31
N GLN A 86 20.22 6.84 -13.27
CA GLN A 86 21.69 6.84 -13.32
C GLN A 86 22.29 5.84 -14.32
N GLY A 87 21.53 4.82 -14.74
CA GLY A 87 21.99 3.79 -15.67
C GLY A 87 21.39 3.87 -17.07
N LEU A 88 20.65 4.94 -17.40
CA LEU A 88 19.86 5.02 -18.63
C LEU A 88 20.28 6.19 -19.50
N ALA A 89 20.48 5.94 -20.79
CA ALA A 89 20.68 6.98 -21.79
C ALA A 89 19.40 7.79 -22.07
N GLU A 90 18.23 7.13 -22.00
CA GLU A 90 16.92 7.76 -22.19
C GLU A 90 15.92 7.23 -21.16
N PHE A 91 15.18 8.14 -20.54
CA PHE A 91 14.10 7.77 -19.64
C PHE A 91 12.83 7.37 -20.40
N ARG A 92 12.24 6.23 -20.04
CA ARG A 92 10.94 5.80 -20.55
C ARG A 92 9.97 5.61 -19.39
N LEU A 93 8.85 6.33 -19.43
CA LEU A 93 7.85 6.33 -18.36
C LEU A 93 7.18 4.95 -18.18
N VAL A 94 6.85 4.28 -19.29
CA VAL A 94 6.15 2.98 -19.30
C VAL A 94 6.86 1.89 -18.47
N PRO A 95 8.15 1.57 -18.70
CA PRO A 95 8.84 0.60 -17.86
C PRO A 95 9.05 1.11 -16.42
N TYR A 96 9.26 2.41 -16.25
CA TYR A 96 9.48 3.00 -14.93
C TYR A 96 8.24 2.90 -14.03
N TYR A 97 7.03 3.24 -14.52
CA TYR A 97 5.85 3.28 -13.65
C TYR A 97 5.47 1.88 -13.12
N LEU A 98 5.76 0.81 -13.86
CA LEU A 98 5.54 -0.57 -13.41
C LEU A 98 6.46 -0.96 -12.26
N ALA A 99 7.71 -0.49 -12.29
CA ALA A 99 8.64 -0.70 -11.19
C ALA A 99 8.27 0.20 -10.00
N ALA A 100 7.95 1.47 -10.26
CA ALA A 100 7.52 2.43 -9.26
C ALA A 100 6.26 1.96 -8.52
N SER A 101 5.28 1.38 -9.20
CA SER A 101 4.06 0.88 -8.54
C SER A 101 4.34 -0.24 -7.55
N LYS A 102 5.31 -1.13 -7.84
CA LYS A 102 5.76 -2.16 -6.92
C LYS A 102 6.43 -1.54 -5.69
N VAL A 103 7.31 -0.55 -5.89
CA VAL A 103 7.97 0.17 -4.78
C VAL A 103 6.94 0.84 -3.89
N ALA A 104 5.98 1.56 -4.47
CA ALA A 104 4.91 2.21 -3.73
C ALA A 104 4.08 1.20 -2.92
N PHE A 105 3.68 0.10 -3.56
CA PHE A 105 2.90 -0.95 -2.90
C PHE A 105 3.68 -1.62 -1.76
N THR A 106 4.97 -1.89 -1.94
CA THR A 106 5.84 -2.45 -0.89
C THR A 106 6.01 -1.48 0.27
N ALA A 107 6.23 -0.19 0.00
CA ALA A 107 6.36 0.84 1.04
C ALA A 107 5.09 0.95 1.89
N LEU A 108 3.91 1.03 1.24
CA LEU A 108 2.63 1.07 1.94
C LEU A 108 2.34 -0.24 2.68
N SER A 109 2.70 -1.39 2.12
CA SER A 109 2.54 -2.69 2.80
C SER A 109 3.42 -2.78 4.04
N GLY A 110 4.67 -2.32 3.97
CA GLY A 110 5.55 -2.23 5.14
C GLY A 110 4.99 -1.30 6.21
N PHE A 111 4.44 -0.16 5.81
CA PHE A 111 3.78 0.78 6.73
C PHE A 111 2.56 0.15 7.40
N LEU A 112 1.70 -0.52 6.62
CA LEU A 112 0.52 -1.23 7.10
C LEU A 112 0.88 -2.33 8.11
N LEU A 113 1.92 -3.13 7.81
CA LEU A 113 2.46 -4.13 8.73
C LEU A 113 2.97 -3.49 10.02
N GLY A 114 3.67 -2.36 9.93
CA GLY A 114 4.08 -1.59 11.10
C GLY A 114 2.89 -1.18 11.97
N LEU A 115 1.81 -0.67 11.37
CA LEU A 115 0.59 -0.32 12.10
C LEU A 115 -0.06 -1.54 12.79
N TYR A 116 -0.08 -2.70 12.13
CA TYR A 116 -0.57 -3.93 12.75
C TYR A 116 0.27 -4.33 13.96
N LEU A 117 1.60 -4.28 13.84
CA LEU A 117 2.50 -4.62 14.95
C LEU A 117 2.32 -3.66 16.13
N VAL A 118 2.21 -2.35 15.86
CA VAL A 118 1.95 -1.37 16.92
C VAL A 118 0.60 -1.63 17.58
N ARG A 119 -0.46 -1.89 16.80
CA ARG A 119 -1.78 -2.19 17.36
C ARG A 119 -1.77 -3.46 18.21
N ILE A 120 -1.11 -4.53 17.74
CA ILE A 120 -0.94 -5.75 18.51
C ILE A 120 -0.22 -5.45 19.83
N TYR A 121 0.87 -4.67 19.78
CA TYR A 121 1.61 -4.26 20.96
C TYR A 121 0.75 -3.47 21.97
N THR A 122 -0.16 -2.61 21.50
CA THR A 122 -1.08 -1.88 22.40
C THR A 122 -2.07 -2.78 23.16
N TYR A 123 -2.24 -4.04 22.80
CA TYR A 123 -3.05 -4.99 23.59
C TYR A 123 -2.29 -5.62 24.76
N PHE A 124 -0.95 -5.56 24.74
CA PHE A 124 -0.09 -6.13 25.76
C PHE A 124 0.37 -5.11 26.82
N ILE A 125 0.07 -3.81 26.62
CA ILE A 125 0.32 -2.71 27.56
C ILE A 125 -1.02 -2.26 28.14
#